data_AF-A0A382JA35-F1
#
_entry.id   AF-A0A382JA35-F1
#
_cell.length_a   1.000
_cell.length_b   1.000
_cell.length_c   1.000
_cell.angle_alpha   90.00
_cell.angle_beta   90.00
_cell.angle_gamma   90.00
#
_symmetry.space_group_name_H-M   'P 1'
#
loop_
_entity.id
_entity.type
_entity.pdbx_description
1 polymer ?
#
loop_
_entity_poly.entity_id
_entity_poly.type
_entity_poly.pdbx_seq_one_letter_code
_entity_poly.pdbx_strand_id
1 'polypeptide(L)'
;MKRFHSLDAMRAILMLMGVYFHLAHAYSIFPNTWSRNPEAVSAVFSYFIEFSHYFRMHAFFLISGFFGALLYERKGAREMIRNRFKRIFLPLIIFLWPIYILNILGGEFAKYQNQGLGIIQSFDNSLGIFYSIEGLIPWRTDHLWFLMYLFFMSIIAFLAKRIFNNINFLNGRLNKTIRLLFSRPWLGTFLFCFTYGVLVSILHIDQAQTGDAWLYWVWFLIPSGIKTFIAFSFFYFIGWHIYYHRSVLEKLNIKKQLTMVIVFFPLASILVYNLVKFSDSPYPQMNVVFQGANSELDSRYNVTFKVDLS
;
A
#
# COMPACT_ATOMS: atom_id res chain seq x y z
N MET A 1 19.85 -24.67 6.95
CA MET A 1 19.56 -23.51 6.08
C MET A 1 19.65 -22.22 6.88
N LYS A 2 20.44 -21.24 6.41
CA LYS A 2 20.68 -19.95 7.09
C LYS A 2 19.41 -19.09 7.15
N ARG A 3 19.25 -18.28 8.20
CA ARG A 3 18.15 -17.30 8.33
C ARG A 3 18.40 -16.15 7.35
N PHE A 4 17.35 -15.67 6.67
CA PHE A 4 17.45 -14.55 5.73
C PHE A 4 17.37 -13.21 6.47
N HIS A 5 18.46 -12.84 7.15
CA HIS A 5 18.52 -11.62 7.98
C HIS A 5 18.20 -10.34 7.20
N SER A 6 18.61 -10.25 5.93
CA SER A 6 18.31 -9.11 5.06
C SER A 6 16.81 -8.97 4.78
N LEU A 7 16.09 -10.08 4.58
CA LEU A 7 14.64 -10.07 4.35
C LEU A 7 13.86 -9.77 5.63
N ASP A 8 14.37 -10.19 6.79
CA ASP A 8 13.82 -9.81 8.10
C ASP A 8 14.03 -8.31 8.37
N ALA A 9 15.22 -7.76 8.06
CA ALA A 9 15.49 -6.32 8.16
C ALA A 9 14.61 -5.51 7.21
N MET A 10 14.42 -5.97 5.96
CA MET A 10 13.54 -5.30 5.01
C MET A 10 12.11 -5.20 5.53
N ARG A 11 11.56 -6.24 6.17
CA ARG A 11 10.24 -6.15 6.81
C ARG A 11 10.21 -5.11 7.91
N ALA A 12 11.21 -5.08 8.77
CA ALA A 12 11.28 -4.10 9.86
C ALA A 12 11.29 -2.66 9.31
N ILE A 13 12.08 -2.41 8.26
CA ILE A 13 12.13 -1.12 7.57
C ILE A 13 10.76 -0.77 6.97
N LEU A 14 10.11 -1.71 6.29
CA LEU A 14 8.79 -1.47 5.70
C LEU A 14 7.72 -1.18 6.76
N MET A 15 7.76 -1.86 7.91
CA MET A 15 6.84 -1.58 9.03
C MET A 15 7.11 -0.20 9.64
N LEU A 16 8.38 0.16 9.84
CA LEU A 16 8.77 1.47 10.38
C LEU A 16 8.39 2.62 9.43
N MET A 17 8.55 2.43 8.12
CA MET A 17 8.15 3.41 7.11
C MET A 17 6.64 3.70 7.16
N GLY A 18 5.81 2.75 7.61
CA GLY A 18 4.40 2.98 7.87
C GLY A 18 4.14 4.03 8.96
N VAL A 19 4.97 4.10 9.99
CA VAL A 19 4.86 5.10 11.06
C VAL A 19 5.11 6.51 10.50
N TYR A 20 6.18 6.67 9.74
CA TYR A 20 6.49 7.95 9.08
C TYR A 20 5.44 8.34 8.05
N PHE A 21 4.87 7.39 7.32
CA PHE A 21 3.76 7.62 6.39
C PHE A 21 2.55 8.24 7.13
N HIS A 22 2.15 7.67 8.27
CA HIS A 22 1.03 8.20 9.04
C HIS A 22 1.33 9.60 9.63
N LEU A 23 2.56 9.83 10.09
CA LEU A 23 2.98 11.14 10.59
C LEU A 23 2.98 12.21 9.49
N ALA A 24 3.42 11.86 8.27
CA ALA A 24 3.53 12.80 7.15
C ALA A 24 2.18 13.38 6.73
N HIS A 25 1.06 12.68 6.96
CA HIS A 25 -0.27 13.18 6.60
C HIS A 25 -0.61 14.52 7.25
N ALA A 26 -0.10 14.80 8.47
CA ALA A 26 -0.32 16.06 9.16
C ALA A 26 0.29 17.27 8.43
N TYR A 27 1.30 17.02 7.58
CA TYR A 27 2.10 18.03 6.89
C TYR A 27 1.89 18.02 5.37
N SER A 28 0.91 17.27 4.87
CA SER A 28 0.55 17.22 3.45
C SER A 28 -0.18 18.50 3.03
N ILE A 29 0.08 18.98 1.81
CA ILE A 29 -0.71 20.06 1.18
C ILE A 29 -2.11 19.60 0.75
N PHE A 30 -2.32 18.28 0.68
CA PHE A 30 -3.64 17.65 0.50
C PHE A 30 -4.18 17.26 1.87
N PRO A 31 -5.14 18.00 2.41
CA PRO A 31 -5.59 17.84 3.79
C PRO A 31 -6.35 16.52 3.96
N ASN A 32 -6.00 15.78 5.01
CA ASN A 32 -6.86 14.72 5.51
C ASN A 32 -7.81 15.28 6.59
N THR A 33 -8.96 14.64 6.75
CA THR A 33 -10.01 15.05 7.70
C THR A 33 -9.59 15.04 9.17
N TRP A 34 -8.59 14.21 9.52
CA TRP A 34 -8.19 13.92 10.91
C TRP A 34 -6.88 14.55 11.38
N SER A 35 -6.09 15.18 10.50
CA SER A 35 -4.79 15.74 10.89
C SER A 35 -4.28 16.73 9.85
N ARG A 36 -4.20 18.00 10.22
CA ARG A 36 -3.51 19.03 9.46
C ARG A 36 -2.88 20.00 10.44
N ASN A 37 -1.60 20.27 10.27
CA ASN A 37 -0.97 21.47 10.80
C ASN A 37 -0.95 22.51 9.67
N PRO A 38 -1.88 23.48 9.63
CA PRO A 38 -1.99 24.43 8.52
C PRO A 38 -0.72 25.25 8.31
N GLU A 39 0.05 25.48 9.38
CA GLU A 39 1.23 26.35 9.41
C GLU A 39 2.49 25.67 8.85
N ALA A 40 2.49 24.35 8.71
CA ALA A 40 3.70 23.56 8.41
C ALA A 40 3.54 22.61 7.21
N VAL A 41 2.54 22.82 6.34
CA VAL A 41 2.32 21.94 5.18
C VAL A 41 3.42 22.08 4.11
N SER A 42 3.80 20.97 3.47
CA SER A 42 4.79 20.95 2.38
C SER A 42 4.51 19.85 1.35
N ALA A 43 4.74 20.17 0.07
CA ALA A 43 4.63 19.23 -1.04
C ALA A 43 5.58 18.02 -0.88
N VAL A 44 6.69 18.16 -0.16
CA VAL A 44 7.63 17.07 0.13
C VAL A 44 6.94 15.94 0.90
N PHE A 45 6.08 16.27 1.87
CA PHE A 45 5.36 15.25 2.63
C PHE A 45 4.29 14.58 1.78
N SER A 46 3.58 15.32 0.92
CA SER A 46 2.63 14.73 -0.04
C SER A 46 3.33 13.75 -0.98
N TYR A 47 4.50 14.10 -1.51
CA TYR A 47 5.29 13.17 -2.34
C TYR A 47 5.78 11.96 -1.55
N PHE A 48 6.25 12.17 -0.32
CA PHE A 48 6.70 11.09 0.55
C PHE A 48 5.57 10.11 0.86
N ILE A 49 4.35 10.58 1.12
CA ILE A 49 3.15 9.76 1.35
C ILE A 49 2.92 8.84 0.14
N GLU A 50 2.80 9.41 -1.04
CA GLU A 50 2.56 8.66 -2.29
C GLU A 50 3.69 7.65 -2.55
N PHE A 51 4.93 8.13 -2.60
CA PHE A 51 6.08 7.28 -2.87
C PHE A 51 6.22 6.14 -1.86
N SER A 52 6.17 6.46 -0.56
CA SER A 52 6.33 5.47 0.50
C SER A 52 5.17 4.48 0.50
N HIS A 53 3.95 4.90 0.19
CA HIS A 53 2.80 4.02 0.11
C HIS A 53 2.89 3.03 -1.05
N TYR A 54 3.07 3.54 -2.27
CA TYR A 54 3.22 2.72 -3.48
C TYR A 54 4.40 1.74 -3.35
N PHE A 55 5.52 2.18 -2.80
CA PHE A 55 6.65 1.27 -2.59
C PHE A 55 6.37 0.26 -1.47
N ARG A 56 5.91 0.73 -0.30
CA ARG A 56 5.78 -0.10 0.91
C ARG A 56 4.80 -1.22 0.72
N MET A 57 3.59 -0.92 0.25
CA MET A 57 2.52 -1.92 0.18
C MET A 57 2.91 -3.02 -0.80
N HIS A 58 3.33 -2.65 -2.02
CA HIS A 58 3.74 -3.59 -3.06
C HIS A 58 4.93 -4.45 -2.62
N ALA A 59 5.95 -3.84 -2.00
CA ALA A 59 7.09 -4.57 -1.44
C ALA A 59 6.68 -5.51 -0.30
N PHE A 60 5.77 -5.08 0.57
CA PHE A 60 5.29 -5.89 1.69
C PHE A 60 4.52 -7.13 1.22
N PHE A 61 3.67 -7.01 0.20
CA PHE A 61 2.97 -8.14 -0.42
C PHE A 61 3.95 -9.10 -1.10
N LEU A 62 4.93 -8.58 -1.86
CA LEU A 62 6.00 -9.36 -2.47
C LEU A 62 6.76 -10.22 -1.45
N ILE A 63 7.21 -9.59 -0.36
CA ILE A 63 7.93 -10.30 0.71
C ILE A 63 7.03 -11.31 1.40
N SER A 64 5.78 -10.94 1.67
CA SER A 64 4.83 -11.84 2.33
C SER A 64 4.59 -13.11 1.53
N GLY A 65 4.55 -13.00 0.19
CA GLY A 65 4.51 -14.12 -0.74
C GLY A 65 5.76 -15.00 -0.68
N PHE A 66 6.96 -14.40 -0.70
CA PHE A 66 8.23 -15.12 -0.56
C PHE A 66 8.26 -15.98 0.71
N PHE A 67 7.86 -15.40 1.84
CA PHE A 67 7.81 -16.13 3.09
C PHE A 67 6.63 -17.10 3.19
N GLY A 68 5.57 -16.90 2.40
CA GLY A 68 4.50 -17.87 2.21
C GLY A 68 5.03 -19.16 1.59
N ALA A 69 5.76 -19.04 0.49
CA ALA A 69 6.43 -20.16 -0.16
C ALA A 69 7.46 -20.83 0.76
N LEU A 70 8.30 -20.04 1.46
CA LEU A 70 9.26 -20.56 2.43
C LEU A 70 8.58 -21.41 3.52
N LEU A 71 7.48 -20.90 4.08
CA LEU A 71 6.74 -21.58 5.14
C LEU A 71 6.07 -22.85 4.63
N TYR A 72 5.48 -22.77 3.42
CA TYR A 72 4.89 -23.91 2.73
C TYR A 72 5.91 -25.03 2.52
N GLU A 73 7.07 -24.73 1.94
CA GLU A 73 8.09 -25.76 1.69
C GLU A 73 8.70 -26.33 2.97
N ARG A 74 8.76 -25.53 4.05
CA ARG A 74 9.35 -25.98 5.32
C ARG A 74 8.41 -26.83 6.17
N LYS A 75 7.11 -26.56 6.15
CA LYS A 75 6.15 -27.16 7.09
C LYS A 75 4.96 -27.85 6.41
N GLY A 76 4.82 -27.70 5.09
CA GLY A 76 3.68 -28.19 4.33
C GLY A 76 2.45 -27.28 4.39
N ALA A 77 1.45 -27.63 3.59
CA ALA A 77 0.27 -26.83 3.31
C ALA A 77 -0.59 -26.55 4.57
N ARG A 78 -0.89 -27.59 5.36
CA ARG A 78 -1.72 -27.47 6.58
C ARG A 78 -1.07 -26.59 7.65
N GLU A 79 0.23 -26.77 7.87
CA GLU A 79 0.97 -25.97 8.84
C GLU A 79 1.14 -24.52 8.41
N MET A 80 1.29 -24.29 7.10
CA MET A 80 1.30 -22.93 6.56
C MET A 80 -0.01 -22.21 6.90
N ILE A 81 -1.18 -22.78 6.57
CA ILE A 81 -2.44 -22.08 6.82
C ILE A 81 -2.72 -21.92 8.32
N ARG A 82 -2.40 -22.93 9.15
CA ARG A 82 -2.48 -22.84 10.61
C ARG A 82 -1.63 -21.70 11.17
N ASN A 83 -0.41 -21.55 10.66
CA ASN A 83 0.48 -20.47 11.05
C ASN A 83 -0.04 -19.11 10.60
N ARG A 84 -0.56 -19.01 9.36
CA ARG A 84 -1.15 -17.78 8.83
C ARG A 84 -2.39 -17.35 9.60
N PHE A 85 -3.24 -18.30 9.99
CA PHE A 85 -4.37 -18.02 10.87
C PHE A 85 -3.90 -17.41 12.20
N LYS A 86 -2.96 -18.06 12.89
CA LYS A 86 -2.46 -17.59 14.19
C LYS A 86 -1.68 -16.26 14.14
N ARG A 87 -1.05 -15.93 13.01
CA ARG A 87 -0.14 -14.76 12.89
C ARG A 87 -0.66 -13.62 12.04
N ILE A 88 -1.77 -13.81 11.33
CA ILE A 88 -2.38 -12.80 10.46
C ILE A 88 -3.84 -12.62 10.84
N PHE A 89 -4.66 -13.66 10.70
CA PHE A 89 -6.11 -13.55 10.92
C PHE A 89 -6.46 -13.30 12.38
N LEU A 90 -5.84 -14.03 13.32
CA LEU A 90 -6.10 -13.85 14.74
C LEU A 90 -5.70 -12.45 15.24
N PRO A 91 -4.48 -11.92 14.92
CA PRO A 91 -4.16 -10.53 15.22
C PRO A 91 -5.09 -9.51 14.58
N LEU A 92 -5.54 -9.73 13.33
CA LEU A 92 -6.53 -8.87 12.69
C LEU A 92 -7.80 -8.76 13.54
N ILE A 93 -8.37 -9.89 13.97
CA ILE A 93 -9.62 -9.90 14.75
C ILE A 93 -9.43 -9.28 16.14
N ILE A 94 -8.33 -9.61 16.83
CA ILE A 94 -8.07 -9.14 18.19
C ILE A 94 -7.78 -7.64 18.22
N PHE A 95 -6.97 -7.13 17.29
CA PHE A 95 -6.50 -5.74 17.32
C PHE A 95 -7.38 -4.79 16.52
N LEU A 96 -8.33 -5.27 15.71
CA LEU A 96 -9.19 -4.38 14.93
C LEU A 96 -10.01 -3.47 15.83
N TRP A 97 -10.71 -4.02 16.82
CA TRP A 97 -11.57 -3.25 17.72
C TRP A 97 -10.83 -2.12 18.45
N PRO A 98 -9.72 -2.36 19.18
CA PRO A 98 -9.02 -1.29 19.87
C PRO A 98 -8.45 -0.26 18.89
N ILE A 99 -7.92 -0.68 17.74
CA ILE A 99 -7.37 0.25 16.73
C ILE A 99 -8.48 1.12 16.13
N TYR A 100 -9.62 0.52 15.80
CA TYR A 100 -10.78 1.22 15.26
C TYR A 100 -11.29 2.28 16.25
N ILE A 101 -11.49 1.91 17.51
CA ILE A 101 -11.94 2.84 18.56
C ILE A 101 -10.95 4.00 18.71
N LEU A 102 -9.65 3.72 18.77
CA LEU A 102 -8.63 4.76 18.89
C LEU A 102 -8.60 5.70 17.68
N ASN A 103 -8.81 5.19 16.46
CA ASN A 103 -8.85 6.02 15.26
C ASN A 103 -10.05 6.97 15.26
N ILE A 104 -11.24 6.47 15.59
CA ILE A 104 -12.44 7.31 15.63
C ILE A 104 -12.34 8.33 16.76
N LEU A 105 -11.92 7.90 17.96
CA LEU A 105 -11.73 8.81 19.09
C LEU A 105 -10.72 9.91 18.74
N GLY A 106 -9.58 9.55 18.16
CA GLY A 106 -8.57 10.51 17.70
C GLY A 106 -9.10 11.46 16.61
N GLY A 107 -9.89 10.94 15.67
CA GLY A 107 -10.52 11.73 14.61
C GLY A 107 -11.55 12.74 15.14
N GLU A 108 -12.44 12.32 16.04
CA GLU A 108 -13.41 13.21 16.68
C GLU A 108 -12.71 14.24 17.59
N PHE A 109 -11.69 13.82 18.35
CA PHE A 109 -10.87 14.74 19.15
C PHE A 109 -10.23 15.83 18.27
N ALA A 110 -9.59 15.44 17.16
CA ALA A 110 -8.97 16.38 16.23
C ALA A 110 -10.01 17.33 15.59
N LYS A 111 -11.20 16.81 15.26
CA LYS A 111 -12.31 17.61 14.74
C LYS A 111 -12.78 18.68 15.73
N TYR A 112 -12.97 18.34 17.01
CA TYR A 112 -13.36 19.32 18.03
C TYR A 112 -12.25 20.34 18.33
N GLN A 113 -10.98 19.92 18.34
CA GLN A 113 -9.84 20.83 18.44
C GLN A 113 -9.81 21.85 17.30
N ASN A 114 -10.06 21.40 16.06
CA ASN A 114 -10.14 22.29 14.90
C ASN A 114 -11.32 23.27 14.95
N GLN A 115 -12.35 22.99 15.76
CA GLN A 115 -13.46 23.91 16.04
C GLN A 115 -13.13 24.93 17.15
N GLY A 116 -11.92 24.87 17.73
CA GLY A 116 -11.46 25.80 18.77
C GLY A 116 -11.83 25.39 20.19
N LEU A 117 -12.32 24.16 20.42
CA LEU A 117 -12.62 23.67 21.76
C LEU A 117 -11.33 23.37 22.53
N GLY A 118 -11.36 23.56 23.86
CA GLY A 118 -10.23 23.18 24.72
C GLY A 118 -9.95 21.67 24.73
N ILE A 119 -8.78 21.26 25.23
CA ILE A 119 -8.35 19.85 25.27
C ILE A 119 -9.36 18.95 25.99
N ILE A 120 -9.79 19.37 27.18
CA ILE A 120 -10.72 18.59 28.02
C ILE A 120 -12.06 18.43 27.30
N GLN A 121 -12.63 19.54 26.82
CA GLN A 121 -13.92 19.53 26.14
C GLN A 121 -13.90 18.71 24.83
N SER A 122 -12.81 18.80 24.07
CA SER A 122 -12.62 18.00 22.85
C SER A 122 -12.54 16.50 23.16
N PHE A 123 -11.87 16.14 24.26
CA PHE A 123 -11.79 14.77 24.73
C PHE A 123 -13.16 14.26 25.20
N ASP A 124 -13.87 15.01 26.04
CA ASP A 124 -15.20 14.65 26.54
C ASP A 124 -16.18 14.44 25.39
N ASN A 125 -16.19 15.35 24.41
CA ASN A 125 -17.05 15.22 23.23
C ASN A 125 -16.68 14.02 22.35
N SER A 126 -15.39 13.67 22.26
CA SER A 126 -14.94 12.48 21.50
C SER A 126 -15.41 11.16 22.12
N LEU A 127 -15.72 11.13 23.43
CA LEU A 127 -16.32 9.97 24.09
C LEU A 127 -17.76 9.71 23.64
N GLY A 128 -18.38 10.64 22.91
CA GLY A 128 -19.70 10.46 22.32
C GLY A 128 -19.82 9.24 21.39
N ILE A 129 -18.68 8.70 20.91
CA ILE A 129 -18.64 7.46 20.13
C ILE A 129 -19.22 6.26 20.90
N PHE A 130 -19.16 6.28 22.24
CA PHE A 130 -19.67 5.22 23.09
C PHE A 130 -21.19 5.31 23.33
N TYR A 131 -21.85 6.38 22.87
CA TYR A 131 -23.29 6.55 23.03
C TYR A 131 -24.11 5.75 22.01
N SER A 132 -23.47 5.16 20.99
CA SER A 132 -24.12 4.30 20.00
C SER A 132 -23.36 2.99 19.82
N ILE A 133 -24.09 1.87 19.78
CA ILE A 133 -23.49 0.56 19.50
C ILE A 133 -22.95 0.51 18.06
N GLU A 134 -23.65 1.16 17.13
CA GLU A 134 -23.24 1.24 15.72
C GLU A 134 -21.88 1.90 15.55
N GLY A 135 -21.60 2.98 16.31
CA GLY A 135 -20.31 3.67 16.29
C GLY A 135 -19.14 2.82 16.78
N LEU A 136 -19.41 1.74 17.53
CA LEU A 136 -18.39 0.83 18.04
C LEU A 136 -18.06 -0.28 17.03
N ILE A 137 -18.99 -0.67 16.15
CA ILE A 137 -18.78 -1.80 15.23
C ILE A 137 -17.82 -1.43 14.10
N PRO A 138 -16.68 -2.14 13.92
CA PRO A 138 -15.73 -1.88 12.85
C PRO A 138 -16.23 -2.48 11.52
N TRP A 139 -17.03 -1.71 10.79
CA TRP A 139 -17.49 -2.08 9.43
C TRP A 139 -16.34 -2.12 8.40
N ARG A 140 -15.24 -1.44 8.72
CA ARG A 140 -14.02 -1.32 7.92
C ARG A 140 -12.82 -1.80 8.74
N THR A 141 -11.80 -2.26 8.03
CA THR A 141 -10.55 -2.80 8.62
C THR A 141 -9.46 -1.73 8.78
N ASP A 142 -9.67 -0.54 8.20
CA ASP A 142 -8.78 0.62 8.23
C ASP A 142 -7.30 0.24 8.08
N HIS A 143 -6.48 0.56 9.08
CA HIS A 143 -5.04 0.32 9.11
C HIS A 143 -4.64 -1.16 8.92
N LEU A 144 -5.54 -2.10 9.19
CA LEU A 144 -5.28 -3.54 9.18
C LEU A 144 -5.72 -4.27 7.89
N TRP A 145 -6.25 -3.53 6.90
CA TRP A 145 -6.82 -4.10 5.66
C TRP A 145 -5.90 -5.11 4.96
N PHE A 146 -4.59 -4.85 4.95
CA PHE A 146 -3.63 -5.68 4.24
C PHE A 146 -3.48 -7.08 4.86
N LEU A 147 -3.74 -7.23 6.17
CA LEU A 147 -3.75 -8.53 6.84
C LEU A 147 -4.86 -9.42 6.30
N MET A 148 -6.04 -8.84 6.09
CA MET A 148 -7.17 -9.55 5.47
C MET A 148 -6.76 -10.06 4.08
N TYR A 149 -6.18 -9.20 3.24
CA TYR A 149 -5.74 -9.58 1.90
C TYR A 149 -4.68 -10.67 1.92
N LEU A 150 -3.66 -10.55 2.78
CA LEU A 150 -2.64 -11.58 2.95
C LEU A 150 -3.19 -12.93 3.39
N PHE A 151 -4.22 -12.92 4.25
CA PHE A 151 -4.86 -14.14 4.67
C PHE A 151 -5.60 -14.82 3.51
N PHE A 152 -6.39 -14.07 2.74
CA PHE A 152 -7.07 -14.60 1.55
C PHE A 152 -6.09 -15.07 0.47
N MET A 153 -5.01 -14.33 0.19
CA MET A 153 -3.95 -14.77 -0.72
C MET A 153 -3.27 -16.06 -0.23
N SER A 154 -3.11 -16.23 1.09
CA SER A 154 -2.59 -17.48 1.68
C SER A 154 -3.56 -18.65 1.49
N ILE A 155 -4.88 -18.42 1.59
CA ILE A 155 -5.91 -19.42 1.28
C ILE A 155 -5.85 -19.80 -0.20
N ILE A 156 -5.78 -18.83 -1.11
CA ILE A 156 -5.67 -19.10 -2.55
C ILE A 156 -4.40 -19.89 -2.86
N ALA A 157 -3.25 -19.54 -2.26
CA ALA A 157 -2.02 -20.30 -2.44
C ALA A 157 -2.14 -21.74 -1.95
N PHE A 158 -2.80 -21.95 -0.80
CA PHE A 158 -3.09 -23.28 -0.26
C PHE A 158 -4.00 -24.09 -1.19
N LEU A 159 -5.11 -23.51 -1.66
CA LEU A 159 -6.06 -24.15 -2.56
C LEU A 159 -5.44 -24.45 -3.93
N ALA A 160 -4.71 -23.50 -4.50
CA ALA A 160 -4.03 -23.65 -5.78
C ALA A 160 -3.04 -24.82 -5.74
N LYS A 161 -2.25 -24.98 -4.67
CA LYS A 161 -1.34 -26.12 -4.53
C LYS A 161 -2.07 -27.45 -4.32
N ARG A 162 -3.20 -27.44 -3.62
CA ARG A 162 -4.03 -28.65 -3.43
C ARG A 162 -4.67 -29.12 -4.74
N ILE A 163 -5.14 -28.19 -5.57
CA ILE A 163 -5.86 -28.48 -6.83
C ILE A 163 -4.88 -28.74 -7.98
N PHE A 164 -3.84 -27.91 -8.10
CA PHE A 164 -2.95 -27.89 -9.27
C PHE A 164 -1.60 -28.56 -9.02
N ASN A 165 -1.57 -29.60 -8.19
CA ASN A 165 -0.34 -30.34 -7.88
C ASN A 165 0.40 -30.84 -9.15
N ASN A 166 -0.29 -30.92 -10.29
CA ASN A 166 0.20 -31.44 -11.58
C ASN A 166 0.33 -30.41 -12.74
N ILE A 167 0.09 -29.10 -12.56
CA ILE A 167 0.24 -28.16 -13.69
C ILE A 167 1.70 -27.73 -13.87
N ASN A 168 2.46 -28.55 -14.62
CA ASN A 168 3.85 -28.27 -14.98
C ASN A 168 4.00 -27.08 -15.96
N PHE A 169 2.99 -26.79 -16.78
CA PHE A 169 3.10 -25.81 -17.87
C PHE A 169 3.10 -24.34 -17.41
N LEU A 170 2.15 -23.96 -16.55
CA LEU A 170 2.09 -22.59 -15.99
C LEU A 170 3.31 -22.30 -15.11
N ASN A 171 3.75 -23.29 -14.33
CA ASN A 171 4.96 -23.20 -13.54
C ASN A 171 6.20 -22.96 -14.44
N GLY A 172 6.31 -23.61 -15.60
CA GLY A 172 7.44 -23.44 -16.51
C GLY A 172 7.58 -22.03 -17.09
N ARG A 173 6.48 -21.42 -17.59
CA ARG A 173 6.50 -20.06 -18.15
C ARG A 173 6.75 -18.99 -17.09
N LEU A 174 6.06 -19.05 -15.96
CA LEU A 174 6.28 -18.13 -14.83
C LEU A 174 7.71 -18.24 -14.30
N ASN A 175 8.25 -19.45 -14.14
CA ASN A 175 9.63 -19.64 -13.71
C ASN A 175 10.63 -19.03 -14.69
N LYS A 176 10.37 -19.07 -16.00
CA LYS A 176 11.23 -18.42 -17.01
C LYS A 176 11.21 -16.90 -16.84
N THR A 177 10.04 -16.29 -16.69
CA THR A 177 9.90 -14.83 -16.50
C THR A 177 10.54 -14.37 -15.20
N ILE A 178 10.31 -15.08 -14.09
CA ILE A 178 10.93 -14.75 -12.80
C ILE A 178 12.44 -14.95 -12.85
N ARG A 179 12.93 -15.98 -13.54
CA ARG A 179 14.38 -16.13 -13.77
C ARG A 179 14.98 -14.96 -14.55
N LEU A 180 14.24 -14.37 -15.51
CA LEU A 180 14.71 -13.20 -16.27
C LEU A 180 14.93 -11.97 -15.39
N LEU A 181 14.13 -11.76 -14.33
CA LEU A 181 14.36 -10.69 -13.33
C LEU A 181 15.79 -10.71 -12.78
N PHE A 182 16.36 -11.90 -12.64
CA PHE A 182 17.68 -12.07 -12.05
C PHE A 182 18.79 -12.29 -13.09
N SER A 183 18.53 -13.05 -14.15
CA SER A 183 19.54 -13.36 -15.17
C SER A 183 19.78 -12.23 -16.17
N ARG A 184 18.72 -11.48 -16.52
CA ARG A 184 18.78 -10.30 -17.40
C ARG A 184 18.02 -9.14 -16.75
N PRO A 185 18.57 -8.52 -15.68
CA PRO A 185 17.82 -7.58 -14.84
C PRO A 185 17.13 -6.44 -15.59
N TRP A 186 17.78 -5.84 -16.59
CA TRP A 186 17.16 -4.78 -17.41
C TRP A 186 15.88 -5.25 -18.10
N LEU A 187 15.96 -6.36 -18.85
CA LEU A 187 14.81 -6.94 -19.55
C LEU A 187 13.78 -7.48 -18.57
N GLY A 188 14.22 -8.14 -17.50
CA GLY A 188 13.34 -8.69 -16.47
C GLY A 188 12.52 -7.60 -15.79
N THR A 189 13.17 -6.54 -15.31
CA THR A 189 12.50 -5.38 -14.68
C THR A 189 11.54 -4.72 -15.66
N PHE A 190 11.95 -4.50 -16.92
CA PHE A 190 11.05 -3.96 -17.94
C PHE A 190 9.80 -4.83 -18.12
N LEU A 191 9.96 -6.15 -18.30
CA LEU A 191 8.83 -7.07 -18.48
C LEU A 191 7.93 -7.15 -17.25
N PHE A 192 8.51 -7.08 -16.04
CA PHE A 192 7.76 -7.04 -14.80
C PHE A 192 6.90 -5.78 -14.70
N CYS A 193 7.49 -4.61 -14.92
CA CYS A 193 6.79 -3.33 -14.91
C CYS A 193 5.75 -3.27 -16.03
N PHE A 194 6.07 -3.72 -17.23
CA PHE A 194 5.16 -3.77 -18.37
C PHE A 194 3.96 -4.67 -18.09
N THR A 195 4.18 -5.87 -17.55
CA THR A 195 3.10 -6.81 -17.23
C THR A 195 2.19 -6.26 -16.12
N TYR A 196 2.78 -5.61 -15.11
CA TYR A 196 2.00 -4.96 -14.06
C TYR A 196 1.19 -3.78 -14.62
N GLY A 197 1.79 -2.95 -15.49
CA GLY A 197 1.10 -1.85 -16.16
C GLY A 197 -0.08 -2.35 -16.99
N VAL A 198 0.11 -3.39 -17.81
CA VAL A 198 -0.97 -4.02 -18.59
C VAL A 198 -2.06 -4.58 -17.68
N LEU A 199 -1.71 -5.23 -16.57
CA LEU A 199 -2.69 -5.72 -15.60
C LEU A 199 -3.55 -4.58 -15.05
N VAL A 200 -2.91 -3.50 -14.60
CA VAL A 200 -3.57 -2.32 -14.06
C VAL A 200 -4.47 -1.66 -15.11
N SER A 201 -4.02 -1.57 -16.37
CA SER A 201 -4.83 -1.08 -17.48
C SER A 201 -6.05 -1.96 -17.77
N ILE A 202 -5.90 -3.29 -17.78
CA ILE A 202 -7.03 -4.23 -17.98
C ILE A 202 -8.04 -4.12 -16.83
N LEU A 203 -7.57 -3.90 -15.61
CA LEU A 203 -8.44 -3.71 -14.45
C LEU A 203 -9.16 -2.35 -14.48
N HIS A 204 -8.80 -1.44 -15.38
CA HIS A 204 -9.25 -0.06 -15.42
C HIS A 204 -9.13 0.59 -14.03
N ILE A 205 -7.94 0.49 -13.46
CA ILE A 205 -7.56 1.18 -12.23
C ILE A 205 -6.32 2.04 -12.51
N ASP A 206 -6.26 3.15 -11.82
CA ASP A 206 -5.19 4.14 -11.84
C ASP A 206 -4.17 3.84 -10.73
N GLN A 207 -4.65 3.35 -9.59
CA GLN A 207 -3.88 2.96 -8.43
C GLN A 207 -4.26 1.56 -7.93
N ALA A 208 -3.31 0.89 -7.28
CA ALA A 208 -3.56 -0.45 -6.73
C ALA A 208 -4.71 -0.43 -5.72
N GLN A 209 -4.77 0.59 -4.85
CA GLN A 209 -5.88 0.82 -3.93
C GLN A 209 -6.92 1.74 -4.55
N THR A 210 -7.92 1.17 -5.22
CA THR A 210 -8.95 1.99 -5.87
C THR A 210 -10.23 2.04 -5.04
N GLY A 211 -10.79 3.24 -4.87
CA GLY A 211 -11.97 3.52 -4.05
C GLY A 211 -11.78 3.17 -2.57
N ASP A 212 -12.86 2.85 -1.87
CA ASP A 212 -12.85 2.50 -0.44
C ASP A 212 -13.09 1.01 -0.15
N ALA A 213 -13.46 0.24 -1.18
CA ALA A 213 -13.93 -1.13 -1.04
C ALA A 213 -12.92 -2.08 -0.41
N TRP A 214 -11.62 -1.80 -0.55
CA TRP A 214 -10.54 -2.59 0.04
C TRP A 214 -10.46 -2.54 1.56
N LEU A 215 -11.16 -1.58 2.18
CA LEU A 215 -11.28 -1.46 3.63
C LEU A 215 -12.40 -2.36 4.20
N TYR A 216 -13.36 -2.77 3.39
CA TYR A 216 -14.53 -3.52 3.87
C TYR A 216 -14.24 -5.01 4.01
N TRP A 217 -14.87 -5.64 4.99
CA TRP A 217 -14.82 -7.09 5.19
C TRP A 217 -15.25 -7.90 3.97
N VAL A 218 -16.27 -7.41 3.27
CA VAL A 218 -16.88 -8.02 2.09
C VAL A 218 -16.36 -7.40 0.79
N TRP A 219 -15.08 -7.01 0.75
CA TRP A 219 -14.41 -6.47 -0.43
C TRP A 219 -14.59 -7.32 -1.70
N PHE A 220 -14.76 -8.63 -1.54
CA PHE A 220 -14.93 -9.59 -2.64
C PHE A 220 -16.32 -9.53 -3.30
N LEU A 221 -17.27 -8.77 -2.74
CA LEU A 221 -18.57 -8.47 -3.37
C LEU A 221 -18.55 -7.15 -4.13
N ILE A 222 -17.48 -6.35 -3.99
CA ILE A 222 -17.41 -4.99 -4.54
C ILE A 222 -16.33 -4.96 -5.63
N PRO A 223 -16.64 -4.53 -6.87
CA PRO A 223 -15.69 -4.57 -7.99
C PRO A 223 -14.35 -3.89 -7.71
N SER A 224 -14.33 -2.72 -7.07
CA SER A 224 -13.09 -2.00 -6.71
C SER A 224 -12.24 -2.75 -5.68
N GLY A 225 -12.87 -3.48 -4.75
CA GLY A 225 -12.19 -4.33 -3.78
C GLY A 225 -11.53 -5.53 -4.45
N ILE A 226 -12.24 -6.18 -5.38
CA ILE A 226 -11.69 -7.29 -6.19
C ILE A 226 -10.50 -6.80 -7.03
N LYS A 227 -10.62 -5.66 -7.70
CA LYS A 227 -9.54 -5.07 -8.50
C LYS A 227 -8.28 -4.80 -7.66
N THR A 228 -8.47 -4.21 -6.48
CA THR A 228 -7.37 -3.98 -5.50
C THR A 228 -6.72 -5.28 -5.09
N PHE A 229 -7.52 -6.32 -4.79
CA PHE A 229 -7.02 -7.64 -4.43
C PHE A 229 -6.19 -8.28 -5.54
N ILE A 230 -6.64 -8.19 -6.80
CA ILE A 230 -5.90 -8.71 -7.96
C ILE A 230 -4.58 -7.96 -8.14
N ALA A 231 -4.60 -6.63 -8.03
CA ALA A 231 -3.40 -5.80 -8.17
C ALA A 231 -2.30 -6.17 -7.14
N PHE A 232 -2.66 -6.38 -5.88
CA PHE A 232 -1.69 -6.81 -4.86
C PHE A 232 -1.34 -8.30 -4.94
N SER A 233 -2.26 -9.14 -5.41
CA SER A 233 -1.99 -10.57 -5.65
C SER A 233 -0.86 -10.77 -6.64
N PHE A 234 -0.73 -9.91 -7.64
CA PHE A 234 0.41 -9.90 -8.56
C PHE A 234 1.75 -9.93 -7.83
N PHE A 235 1.96 -9.01 -6.88
CA PHE A 235 3.19 -8.95 -6.09
C PHE A 235 3.32 -10.16 -5.17
N TYR A 236 2.25 -10.54 -4.47
CA TYR A 236 2.29 -11.70 -3.58
C TYR A 236 2.72 -12.98 -4.30
N PHE A 237 2.12 -13.29 -5.45
CA PHE A 237 2.44 -14.51 -6.19
C PHE A 237 3.77 -14.44 -6.92
N ILE A 238 4.23 -13.26 -7.37
CA ILE A 238 5.62 -13.12 -7.86
C ILE A 238 6.60 -13.38 -6.72
N GLY A 239 6.34 -12.83 -5.54
CA GLY A 239 7.13 -13.08 -4.34
C GLY A 239 7.24 -14.55 -4.00
N TRP A 240 6.11 -15.27 -4.10
CA TRP A 240 6.05 -16.72 -3.95
C TRP A 240 6.98 -17.44 -4.94
N HIS A 241 7.01 -17.02 -6.20
CA HIS A 241 7.89 -17.63 -7.21
C HIS A 241 9.37 -17.26 -7.02
N ILE A 242 9.68 -16.03 -6.57
CA ILE A 242 11.05 -15.60 -6.25
C ILE A 242 11.71 -16.56 -5.25
N TYR A 243 10.96 -17.11 -4.30
CA TYR A 243 11.48 -18.08 -3.34
C TYR A 243 12.12 -19.33 -4.00
N TYR A 244 11.54 -19.83 -5.10
CA TYR A 244 12.13 -20.96 -5.84
C TYR A 244 13.38 -20.57 -6.63
N HIS A 245 13.59 -19.27 -6.86
CA HIS A 245 14.79 -18.70 -7.50
C HIS A 245 15.76 -18.05 -6.49
N ARG A 246 15.60 -18.31 -5.18
CA ARG A 246 16.39 -17.66 -4.12
C ARG A 246 17.91 -17.83 -4.25
N SER A 247 18.40 -18.90 -4.88
CA SER A 247 19.83 -19.10 -5.14
C SER A 247 20.42 -18.06 -6.09
N VAL A 248 19.58 -17.37 -6.87
CA VAL A 248 20.00 -16.29 -7.76
C VAL A 248 19.95 -14.93 -7.06
N LEU A 249 19.24 -14.81 -5.92
CA LEU A 249 19.24 -13.57 -5.12
C LEU A 249 20.63 -13.20 -4.63
N GLU A 250 21.46 -14.19 -4.31
CA GLU A 250 22.85 -14.00 -3.90
C GLU A 250 23.73 -13.41 -5.02
N LYS A 251 23.27 -13.50 -6.28
CA LYS A 251 23.96 -12.96 -7.45
C LYS A 251 23.54 -11.53 -7.81
N LEU A 252 22.64 -10.93 -7.02
CA LEU A 252 22.21 -9.55 -7.23
C LEU A 252 23.38 -8.58 -6.99
N ASN A 253 23.68 -7.78 -8.01
CA ASN A 253 24.66 -6.72 -7.90
C ASN A 253 23.95 -5.40 -7.57
N ILE A 254 24.22 -4.84 -6.38
CA ILE A 254 23.62 -3.59 -5.92
C ILE A 254 23.89 -2.41 -6.85
N LYS A 255 25.11 -2.32 -7.43
CA LYS A 255 25.45 -1.25 -8.38
C LYS A 255 24.53 -1.32 -9.60
N LYS A 256 24.31 -2.51 -10.15
CA LYS A 256 23.41 -2.72 -11.29
C LYS A 256 21.96 -2.35 -10.96
N GLN A 257 21.48 -2.70 -9.77
CA GLN A 257 20.13 -2.34 -9.33
C GLN A 257 19.99 -0.82 -9.16
N LEU A 258 20.96 -0.16 -8.54
CA LEU A 258 20.98 1.30 -8.41
C LEU A 258 21.08 2.00 -9.77
N THR A 259 21.92 1.52 -10.69
CA THR A 259 21.99 2.06 -12.05
C THR A 259 20.65 1.94 -12.77
N MET A 260 19.94 0.82 -12.63
CA MET A 260 18.60 0.68 -13.20
C MET A 260 17.62 1.68 -12.61
N VAL A 261 17.64 1.92 -11.29
CA VAL A 261 16.80 2.95 -10.67
C VAL A 261 17.14 4.33 -11.21
N ILE A 262 18.43 4.68 -11.29
CA ILE A 262 18.91 5.97 -11.82
C ILE A 262 18.55 6.17 -13.29
N VAL A 263 18.39 5.10 -14.08
CA VAL A 263 18.00 5.20 -15.50
C VAL A 263 16.48 5.18 -15.68
N PHE A 264 15.78 4.22 -15.07
CA PHE A 264 14.33 4.07 -15.24
C PHE A 264 13.55 5.18 -14.56
N PHE A 265 13.99 5.70 -13.42
CA PHE A 265 13.25 6.72 -12.69
C PHE A 265 13.16 8.05 -13.46
N PRO A 266 14.26 8.64 -13.98
CA PRO A 266 14.17 9.82 -14.84
C PRO A 266 13.42 9.55 -16.13
N LEU A 267 13.62 8.40 -16.77
CA LEU A 267 12.92 8.05 -18.00
C LEU A 267 11.39 8.00 -17.79
N ALA A 268 10.94 7.34 -16.72
CA ALA A 268 9.54 7.31 -16.34
C ALA A 268 9.02 8.70 -15.97
N SER A 269 9.80 9.50 -15.24
CA SER A 269 9.42 10.86 -14.86
C SER A 269 9.28 11.78 -16.08
N ILE A 270 10.17 11.67 -17.07
CA ILE A 270 10.09 12.41 -18.33
C ILE A 270 8.85 11.98 -19.13
N LEU A 271 8.57 10.67 -19.21
CA LEU A 271 7.38 10.17 -19.89
C LEU A 271 6.11 10.73 -19.25
N VAL A 272 6.02 10.65 -17.92
CA VAL A 272 4.89 11.18 -17.14
C VAL A 272 4.78 12.69 -17.31
N TYR A 273 5.87 13.44 -17.21
CA TYR A 273 5.87 14.89 -17.44
C TYR A 273 5.32 15.26 -18.81
N ASN A 274 5.77 14.57 -19.87
CA ASN A 274 5.27 14.82 -21.21
C ASN A 274 3.78 14.49 -21.33
N LEU A 275 3.28 13.43 -20.69
CA LEU A 275 1.85 13.12 -20.68
C LEU A 275 1.05 14.21 -19.93
N VAL A 276 1.50 14.61 -18.74
CA VAL A 276 0.82 15.63 -17.91
C VAL A 276 0.83 17.01 -18.57
N LYS A 277 1.76 17.30 -19.48
CA LYS A 277 1.77 18.53 -20.28
C LYS A 277 0.58 18.63 -21.24
N PHE A 278 0.06 17.49 -21.74
CA PHE A 278 -1.01 17.46 -22.73
C PHE A 278 -2.37 17.02 -22.17
N SER A 279 -2.41 16.57 -20.93
CA SER A 279 -3.64 16.16 -20.25
C SER A 279 -3.48 16.32 -18.74
N ASP A 280 -4.53 16.77 -18.06
CA ASP A 280 -4.52 16.80 -16.60
C ASP A 280 -4.41 15.40 -16.03
N SER A 281 -3.50 15.23 -15.08
CA SER A 281 -3.41 13.98 -14.33
C SER A 281 -4.62 13.88 -13.39
N PRO A 282 -5.20 12.68 -13.24
CA PRO A 282 -6.24 12.42 -12.24
C PRO A 282 -5.73 12.61 -10.79
N TYR A 283 -4.41 12.72 -10.62
CA TYR A 283 -3.73 13.00 -9.36
C TYR A 283 -3.36 14.49 -9.25
N PRO A 284 -4.04 15.27 -8.39
CA PRO A 284 -3.80 16.71 -8.24
C PRO A 284 -2.36 17.06 -7.87
N GLN A 285 -1.71 16.23 -7.04
CA GLN A 285 -0.30 16.36 -6.67
C GLN A 285 0.64 16.41 -7.89
N MET A 286 0.34 15.64 -8.93
CA MET A 286 1.18 15.58 -10.13
C MET A 286 1.00 16.84 -10.97
N ASN A 287 -0.22 17.39 -11.02
CA ASN A 287 -0.48 18.65 -11.71
C ASN A 287 0.26 19.79 -11.02
N VAL A 288 0.21 19.87 -9.69
CA VAL A 288 0.97 20.88 -8.91
C VAL A 288 2.47 20.82 -9.18
N VAL A 289 3.04 19.60 -9.25
CA VAL A 289 4.49 19.40 -9.46
C VAL A 289 4.92 19.73 -10.89
N PHE A 290 4.15 19.31 -11.89
CA PHE A 290 4.58 19.38 -13.29
C PHE A 290 4.05 20.59 -14.07
N GLN A 291 2.91 21.14 -13.66
CA GLN A 291 2.28 22.31 -14.30
C GLN A 291 2.41 23.58 -13.42
N GLY A 292 2.91 23.47 -12.19
CA GLY A 292 2.97 24.57 -11.22
C GLY A 292 1.59 24.86 -10.59
N ALA A 293 1.50 25.92 -9.78
CA ALA A 293 0.29 26.34 -9.06
C ALA A 293 -0.88 26.83 -9.96
N ASN A 294 -0.91 26.46 -11.24
CA ASN A 294 -2.02 26.76 -12.16
C ASN A 294 -3.17 25.74 -12.10
N SER A 295 -3.08 24.72 -11.23
CA SER A 295 -4.23 23.84 -10.94
C SER A 295 -5.14 24.51 -9.91
N GLU A 296 -6.47 24.37 -10.08
CA GLU A 296 -7.58 25.01 -9.36
C GLU A 296 -7.51 25.11 -7.81
N LEU A 297 -6.50 24.52 -7.17
CA LEU A 297 -6.25 24.59 -5.73
C LEU A 297 -6.03 26.04 -5.23
N ASP A 298 -5.47 26.94 -6.03
CA ASP A 298 -5.28 28.34 -5.63
C ASP A 298 -6.61 29.10 -5.39
N SER A 299 -7.68 28.69 -6.08
CA SER A 299 -9.01 29.28 -5.92
C SER A 299 -9.65 28.97 -4.56
N ARG A 300 -9.23 27.88 -3.89
CA ARG A 300 -9.74 27.49 -2.55
C ARG A 300 -8.89 28.03 -1.40
N TYR A 301 -7.70 28.56 -1.68
CA TYR A 301 -6.81 29.13 -0.67
C TYR A 301 -6.82 30.66 -0.63
N ASN A 302 -7.48 31.32 -1.60
CA ASN A 302 -7.88 32.73 -1.47
C ASN A 302 -9.04 32.89 -0.49
N VAL A 303 -8.83 32.54 0.78
CA VAL A 303 -9.59 33.17 1.86
C VAL A 303 -8.99 34.56 2.02
N THR A 304 -9.45 35.50 1.21
CA THR A 304 -9.23 36.93 1.44
C THR A 304 -9.76 37.25 2.83
N PHE A 305 -8.87 37.36 3.82
CA PHE A 305 -9.14 38.20 4.97
C PHE A 305 -9.22 39.64 4.44
N LYS A 306 -10.43 40.06 4.04
CA LYS A 306 -10.75 41.49 4.01
C LYS A 306 -10.70 41.94 5.45
N VAL A 307 -9.54 42.43 5.88
CA VAL A 307 -9.45 43.29 7.05
C VAL A 307 -10.06 44.61 6.60
N ASP A 308 -11.31 44.85 6.98
CA ASP A 308 -11.91 46.19 6.91
C ASP A 308 -11.12 47.08 7.87
N LEU A 309 -10.20 47.85 7.30
CA LEU A 309 -9.63 49.04 7.93
C LEU A 309 -10.53 50.22 7.52
N SER A 310 -11.68 50.33 8.18
CA SER A 310 -12.52 51.54 8.16
C SER A 310 -12.46 52.24 9.49
#